data_AF-A0A9P7N4E4-F1
#
_entry.id   AF-A0A9P7N4E4-F1
#
_cell.length_a   1.000
_cell.length_b   1.000
_cell.length_c   1.000
_cell.angle_alpha   90.00
_cell.angle_beta   90.00
_cell.angle_gamma   90.00
#
_symmetry.space_group_name_H-M   'P 1'
#
loop_
_entity.id
_entity.type
_entity.pdbx_description
1 polymer ?
#
loop_
_entity_poly.entity_id
_entity_poly.type
_entity_poly.pdbx_seq_one_letter_code
_entity_poly.pdbx_strand_id
1 'polypeptide(L)'
;AGLPTAQFLHRAIYRTGTSLINKKQIKHLRAFRMCVVKDGPDVGLFTHPAALTKLSLWIGEALAEQERESHGKLSQGGRGTPLVVASLNEKRSVYIVVGTGGGGGPDTTFLNREAAKRRKTEKEARRKSKEAARMAKEKIKQEQRAAKRAAKRAAKRAAGKQNADDDDEQEEVETESEGSGSDPDSDSDSDDSDDHVEHDKGYGLNKFGSAFQEVVSETNARVRIDSFEHCVVEVRKEDLGGFLESLSTKAVVG
;
A
#
# COMPACT_ATOMS: atom_id res chain seq x y z
N ALA A 1 17.80 -25.69 29.41
CA ALA A 1 16.68 -26.47 28.84
C ALA A 1 15.87 -25.72 27.77
N GLY A 2 15.88 -24.38 27.69
CA GLY A 2 15.05 -23.64 26.72
C GLY A 2 15.48 -23.75 25.24
N LEU A 3 16.78 -23.92 24.97
CA LEU A 3 17.31 -23.99 23.59
C LEU A 3 16.75 -25.17 22.77
N PRO A 4 16.75 -26.43 23.26
CA PRO A 4 16.13 -27.54 22.53
C PRO A 4 14.64 -27.33 22.23
N THR A 5 13.88 -26.76 23.18
CA THR A 5 12.46 -26.47 23.00
C THR A 5 12.23 -25.42 21.91
N ALA A 6 13.04 -24.36 21.89
CA ALA A 6 12.97 -23.34 20.85
C ALA A 6 13.30 -23.93 19.46
N GLN A 7 14.35 -24.76 19.36
CA GLN A 7 14.70 -25.45 18.11
C GLN A 7 13.58 -26.36 17.63
N PHE A 8 12.93 -27.10 18.53
CA PHE A 8 11.78 -27.94 18.22
C PHE A 8 10.61 -27.12 17.67
N LEU A 9 10.25 -26.02 18.34
CA LEU A 9 9.18 -25.11 17.90
C LEU A 9 9.47 -24.51 16.52
N HIS A 10 10.69 -24.01 16.28
CA HIS A 10 11.05 -23.44 14.98
C HIS A 10 11.06 -24.48 13.85
N ARG A 11 11.52 -25.72 14.12
CA ARG A 11 11.42 -26.81 13.14
C ARG A 11 9.96 -27.14 12.79
N ALA A 12 9.07 -27.17 13.78
CA ALA A 12 7.65 -27.37 13.57
C ALA A 12 7.02 -26.23 12.76
N ILE A 13 7.33 -24.97 13.09
CA ILE A 13 6.87 -23.79 12.35
C ILE A 13 7.29 -23.87 10.88
N TYR A 14 8.57 -24.15 10.62
CA TYR A 14 9.09 -24.25 9.25
C TYR A 14 8.42 -25.39 8.48
N ARG A 15 8.31 -26.58 9.08
CA ARG A 15 7.68 -27.76 8.46
C ARG A 15 6.22 -27.51 8.10
N THR A 16 5.44 -26.97 9.03
CA THR A 16 4.01 -26.70 8.80
C THR A 16 3.81 -25.52 7.86
N GLY A 17 4.56 -24.43 8.04
CA GLY A 17 4.48 -23.24 7.20
C GLY A 17 4.79 -23.54 5.73
N THR A 18 5.89 -24.24 5.45
CA THR A 18 6.23 -24.67 4.08
C THR A 18 5.20 -25.62 3.51
N SER A 19 4.66 -26.56 4.31
CA SER A 19 3.59 -27.46 3.87
C SER A 19 2.34 -26.69 3.42
N LEU A 20 1.91 -25.68 4.19
CA LEU A 20 0.74 -24.85 3.87
C LEU A 20 0.93 -24.06 2.57
N ILE A 21 2.11 -23.48 2.38
CA ILE A 21 2.46 -22.70 1.18
C ILE A 21 2.53 -23.62 -0.04
N ASN A 22 3.27 -24.73 0.06
CA ASN A 22 3.46 -25.68 -1.06
C ASN A 22 2.14 -26.32 -1.51
N LYS A 23 1.25 -26.63 -0.56
CA LYS A 23 -0.08 -27.18 -0.85
C LYS A 23 -1.09 -26.13 -1.31
N LYS A 24 -0.70 -24.85 -1.40
CA LYS A 24 -1.59 -23.72 -1.73
C LYS A 24 -2.86 -23.69 -0.87
N GLN A 25 -2.73 -23.98 0.43
CA GLN A 25 -3.85 -24.01 1.37
C GLN A 25 -4.21 -22.62 1.91
N ILE A 26 -3.54 -21.58 1.42
CA ILE A 26 -3.77 -20.19 1.79
C ILE A 26 -4.82 -19.62 0.84
N LYS A 27 -5.99 -19.27 1.39
CA LYS A 27 -7.10 -18.71 0.63
C LYS A 27 -7.06 -17.19 0.71
N HIS A 28 -7.31 -16.53 -0.41
CA HIS A 28 -7.43 -15.09 -0.49
C HIS A 28 -8.90 -14.72 -0.34
N LEU A 29 -9.24 -13.99 0.72
CA LEU A 29 -10.55 -13.34 0.86
C LEU A 29 -10.38 -11.85 0.56
N ARG A 30 -11.51 -11.15 0.44
CA ARG A 30 -11.55 -9.72 0.11
C ARG A 30 -10.72 -8.86 1.07
N ALA A 31 -10.82 -9.12 2.36
CA ALA A 31 -10.21 -8.29 3.41
C ALA A 31 -8.87 -8.83 3.94
N PHE A 32 -8.63 -10.15 3.85
CA PHE A 32 -7.44 -10.81 4.39
C PHE A 32 -7.19 -12.16 3.71
N ARG A 33 -5.99 -12.71 3.89
CA ARG A 33 -5.68 -14.11 3.57
C ARG A 33 -5.96 -14.98 4.76
N MET A 34 -6.34 -16.22 4.53
CA MET A 34 -6.54 -17.18 5.60
C MET A 34 -5.92 -18.54 5.32
N CYS A 35 -5.51 -19.22 6.38
CA CYS A 35 -5.19 -20.63 6.32
C CYS A 35 -5.69 -21.36 7.57
N VAL A 36 -5.98 -22.65 7.42
CA VAL A 36 -6.47 -23.50 8.51
C VAL A 36 -5.54 -24.70 8.64
N VAL A 37 -4.88 -24.80 9.79
CA VAL A 37 -4.03 -25.92 10.19
C VAL A 37 -4.92 -27.02 10.74
N LYS A 38 -5.30 -27.96 9.86
CA LYS A 38 -6.14 -29.12 10.20
C LYS A 38 -5.33 -30.39 10.40
N ASP A 39 -4.35 -30.63 9.51
CA ASP A 39 -3.65 -31.90 9.43
C ASP A 39 -2.13 -31.73 9.51
N GLY A 40 -1.46 -32.63 10.22
CA GLY A 40 -0.01 -32.67 10.33
C GLY A 40 0.50 -33.20 11.66
N PRO A 41 1.79 -33.57 11.74
CA PRO A 41 2.40 -34.10 12.97
C PRO A 41 2.48 -33.06 14.10
N ASP A 42 2.48 -31.77 13.76
CA ASP A 42 2.67 -30.66 14.73
C ASP A 42 1.36 -29.92 15.07
N VAL A 43 0.20 -30.38 14.60
CA VAL A 43 -1.09 -29.68 14.83
C VAL A 43 -1.32 -29.47 16.33
N GLY A 44 -0.98 -30.48 17.15
CA GLY A 44 -1.08 -30.40 18.60
C GLY A 44 -0.27 -29.24 19.21
N LEU A 45 0.88 -28.88 18.62
CA LEU A 45 1.71 -27.77 19.09
C LEU A 45 1.04 -26.41 18.82
N PHE A 46 0.35 -26.28 17.67
CA PHE A 46 -0.36 -25.07 17.26
C PHE A 46 -1.72 -24.88 17.95
N THR A 47 -2.10 -25.81 18.84
CA THR A 47 -3.18 -25.58 19.80
C THR A 47 -2.80 -24.61 20.92
N HIS A 48 -1.53 -24.19 21.01
CA HIS A 48 -1.15 -23.13 21.93
C HIS A 48 -1.17 -21.77 21.21
N PRO A 49 -1.88 -20.74 21.73
CA PRO A 49 -2.03 -19.46 21.05
C PRO A 49 -0.69 -18.78 20.73
N ALA A 50 0.30 -18.85 21.64
CA ALA A 50 1.63 -18.30 21.41
C ALA A 50 2.38 -19.02 20.26
N ALA A 51 2.25 -20.34 20.14
CA ALA A 51 2.90 -21.10 19.06
C ALA A 51 2.23 -20.79 17.71
N LEU A 52 0.90 -20.71 17.69
CA LEU A 52 0.13 -20.33 16.52
C LEU A 52 0.44 -18.91 16.05
N THR A 53 0.61 -17.97 16.98
CA THR A 53 1.02 -16.59 16.68
C THR A 53 2.39 -16.56 16.00
N LYS A 54 3.37 -17.33 16.50
CA LYS A 54 4.69 -17.42 15.85
C LYS A 54 4.62 -18.02 14.45
N LEU A 55 3.79 -19.05 14.24
CA LEU A 55 3.52 -19.60 12.91
C LEU A 55 2.88 -18.55 12.00
N SER A 56 1.89 -17.81 12.49
CA SER A 56 1.18 -16.78 11.74
C SER A 56 2.11 -15.66 11.29
N LEU A 57 2.99 -15.16 12.18
CA LEU A 57 3.99 -14.16 11.83
C LEU A 57 4.95 -14.66 10.75
N TRP A 58 5.46 -15.89 10.89
CA TRP A 58 6.36 -16.48 9.90
C TRP A 58 5.69 -16.64 8.52
N ILE A 59 4.42 -17.08 8.48
CA ILE A 59 3.67 -17.19 7.22
C ILE A 59 3.42 -15.80 6.62
N GLY A 60 3.08 -14.81 7.44
CA GLY A 60 2.87 -13.43 7.01
C GLY A 60 4.12 -12.83 6.35
N GLU A 61 5.29 -13.04 6.96
CA GLU A 61 6.59 -12.64 6.40
C GLU A 61 6.88 -13.36 5.08
N ALA A 62 6.70 -14.69 5.03
CA ALA A 62 6.92 -15.47 3.81
C ALA A 62 6.00 -15.04 2.65
N LEU A 63 4.74 -14.74 2.93
CA LEU A 63 3.78 -14.25 1.94
C LEU A 63 4.11 -12.82 1.47
N ALA A 64 4.54 -11.96 2.39
CA ALA A 64 4.98 -10.60 2.06
C ALA A 64 6.23 -10.60 1.16
N GLU A 65 7.15 -11.53 1.41
CA GLU A 65 8.32 -11.76 0.55
C GLU A 65 7.90 -12.19 -0.85
N GLN A 66 7.05 -13.22 -0.92
CA GLN A 66 6.57 -13.77 -2.19
C GLN A 66 5.81 -12.72 -3.02
N GLU A 67 4.99 -11.87 -2.38
CA GLU A 67 4.33 -10.75 -3.05
C GLU A 67 5.32 -9.75 -3.64
N ARG A 68 6.36 -9.41 -2.88
CA ARG A 68 7.37 -8.45 -3.32
C ARG A 68 8.14 -8.98 -4.53
N GLU A 69 8.47 -10.26 -4.55
CA GLU A 69 9.11 -10.91 -5.69
C GLU A 69 8.19 -10.97 -6.92
N SER A 70 6.91 -11.29 -6.74
CA SER A 70 5.98 -11.48 -7.86
C SER A 70 5.44 -10.18 -8.45
N HIS A 71 5.13 -9.20 -7.60
CA HIS A 71 4.44 -7.95 -7.99
C HIS A 71 5.33 -6.70 -7.85
N GLY A 72 6.52 -6.81 -7.28
CA GLY A 72 7.44 -5.68 -7.05
C GLY A 72 6.99 -4.69 -5.95
N LYS A 73 5.73 -4.76 -5.52
CA LYS A 73 5.14 -3.95 -4.43
C LYS A 73 4.27 -4.81 -3.53
N LEU A 74 4.28 -4.54 -2.23
CA LEU A 74 3.31 -5.15 -1.31
C LEU A 74 1.91 -4.60 -1.58
N SER A 75 0.92 -5.48 -1.48
CA SER A 75 -0.51 -5.12 -1.49
C SER A 75 -0.86 -4.16 -0.34
N GLN A 76 -2.03 -3.51 -0.42
CA GLN A 76 -2.54 -2.59 0.62
C GLN A 76 -1.55 -1.46 0.96
N GLY A 77 -1.19 -0.63 -0.03
CA GLY A 77 -0.36 0.57 0.19
C GLY A 77 1.05 0.30 0.72
N GLY A 78 1.61 -0.88 0.47
CA GLY A 78 2.94 -1.26 0.96
C GLY A 78 2.94 -1.96 2.33
N ARG A 79 1.77 -2.23 2.91
CA ARG A 79 1.63 -2.87 4.23
C ARG A 79 1.61 -4.40 4.13
N GLY A 80 1.15 -4.94 3.00
CA GLY A 80 0.94 -6.37 2.82
C GLY A 80 -0.47 -6.79 3.23
N THR A 81 -0.92 -7.96 2.74
CA THR A 81 -2.25 -8.46 3.05
C THR A 81 -2.29 -9.04 4.47
N PRO A 82 -3.28 -8.69 5.32
CA PRO A 82 -3.45 -9.30 6.63
C PRO A 82 -3.68 -10.80 6.54
N LEU A 83 -3.35 -11.52 7.61
CA LEU A 83 -3.43 -12.97 7.64
C LEU A 83 -4.22 -13.46 8.86
N VAL A 84 -5.16 -14.36 8.63
CA VAL A 84 -5.88 -15.09 9.68
C VAL A 84 -5.45 -16.55 9.64
N VAL A 85 -4.92 -17.05 10.75
CA VAL A 85 -4.51 -18.46 10.88
C VAL A 85 -5.37 -19.12 11.93
N ALA A 86 -6.01 -20.22 11.56
CA ALA A 86 -6.79 -21.04 12.49
C ALA A 86 -6.14 -22.41 12.69
N SER A 87 -6.10 -22.93 13.91
CA SER A 87 -5.67 -24.30 14.21
C SER A 87 -6.77 -25.08 14.91
N LEU A 88 -7.03 -26.31 14.46
CA LEU A 88 -8.05 -27.18 15.05
C LEU A 88 -7.52 -27.86 16.32
N ASN A 89 -8.22 -27.67 17.44
CA ASN A 89 -8.08 -28.52 18.62
C ASN A 89 -9.24 -29.53 18.65
N GLU A 90 -8.98 -30.75 18.19
CA GLU A 90 -9.99 -31.80 18.13
C GLU A 90 -10.55 -32.19 19.50
N LYS A 91 -9.71 -32.22 20.55
CA LYS A 91 -10.11 -32.62 21.90
C LYS A 91 -11.19 -31.71 22.48
N ARG A 92 -11.09 -30.41 22.18
CA ARG A 92 -12.03 -29.39 22.66
C ARG A 92 -13.09 -29.03 21.61
N SER A 93 -12.97 -29.53 20.38
CA SER A 93 -13.79 -29.12 19.22
C SER A 93 -13.86 -27.60 19.04
N VAL A 94 -12.72 -26.94 19.22
CA VAL A 94 -12.56 -25.50 19.02
C VAL A 94 -11.40 -25.22 18.06
N TYR A 95 -11.54 -24.17 17.28
CA TYR A 95 -10.45 -23.56 16.54
C TYR A 95 -9.86 -22.41 17.34
N ILE A 96 -8.55 -22.36 17.39
CA ILE A 96 -7.84 -21.17 17.86
C ILE A 96 -7.53 -20.35 16.63
N VAL A 97 -8.00 -19.11 16.62
CA VAL A 97 -7.89 -18.19 15.50
C VAL A 97 -7.01 -17.03 15.92
N VAL A 98 -5.98 -16.76 15.13
CA VAL A 98 -5.06 -15.65 15.32
C VAL A 98 -5.12 -14.76 14.09
N GLY A 99 -5.40 -13.47 14.29
CA GLY A 99 -5.30 -12.45 13.26
C GLY A 99 -3.98 -11.71 13.37
N THR A 100 -3.15 -11.75 12.33
CA THR A 100 -1.94 -10.92 12.21
C THR A 100 -2.17 -9.83 11.17
N GLY A 101 -1.86 -8.59 11.56
CA GLY A 101 -1.90 -7.46 10.65
C GLY A 101 -0.93 -7.67 9.48
N GLY A 102 -1.24 -7.10 8.32
CA GLY A 102 -0.42 -7.26 7.12
C GLY A 102 1.00 -6.76 7.39
N GLY A 103 1.94 -7.70 7.54
CA GLY A 103 3.40 -7.65 7.39
C GLY A 103 4.20 -6.51 8.07
N GLY A 104 3.52 -5.58 8.73
CA GLY A 104 4.00 -4.26 9.02
C GLY A 104 4.47 -4.16 10.46
N GLY A 105 5.52 -4.88 10.83
CA GLY A 105 6.15 -4.68 12.14
C GLY A 105 6.50 -3.20 12.38
N PRO A 106 6.67 -2.76 13.64
CA PRO A 106 7.00 -1.36 13.95
C PRO A 106 8.14 -0.80 13.07
N ASP A 107 9.19 -1.61 12.86
CA ASP A 107 10.36 -1.26 12.04
C ASP A 107 10.02 -0.99 10.56
N THR A 108 9.18 -1.82 9.95
CA THR A 108 8.73 -1.60 8.56
C THR A 108 7.88 -0.34 8.43
N THR A 109 7.18 0.05 9.49
CA THR A 109 6.34 1.26 9.52
C THR A 109 7.21 2.52 9.49
N PHE A 110 8.34 2.51 10.19
CA PHE A 110 9.32 3.61 10.15
C PHE A 110 10.00 3.71 8.78
N LEU A 111 10.41 2.57 8.21
CA LEU A 111 11.04 2.52 6.88
C LEU A 111 10.08 2.99 5.78
N ASN A 112 8.81 2.57 5.84
CA ASN A 112 7.78 3.02 4.91
C ASN A 112 7.51 4.52 5.03
N ARG A 113 7.54 5.10 6.24
CA ARG A 113 7.38 6.54 6.46
C ARG A 113 8.53 7.34 5.87
N GLU A 114 9.76 6.86 6.00
CA GLU A 114 10.93 7.52 5.45
C GLU A 114 10.93 7.43 3.91
N ALA A 115 10.62 6.26 3.36
CA ALA A 115 10.47 6.06 1.92
C ALA A 115 9.35 6.93 1.33
N ALA A 116 8.20 7.05 2.01
CA ALA A 116 7.10 7.90 1.58
C ALA A 116 7.46 9.40 1.63
N LYS A 117 8.18 9.84 2.66
CA LYS A 117 8.70 11.22 2.74
C LYS A 117 9.68 11.51 1.60
N ARG A 118 10.63 10.61 1.35
CA ARG A 118 11.61 10.73 0.25
C ARG A 118 10.93 10.82 -1.11
N ARG A 119 9.92 9.97 -1.36
CA ARG A 119 9.10 10.03 -2.59
C ARG A 119 8.33 11.34 -2.72
N LYS A 120 7.74 11.86 -1.64
CA LYS A 120 7.05 13.16 -1.65
C LYS A 120 8.01 14.31 -1.97
N THR A 121 9.19 14.33 -1.34
CA THR A 121 10.21 15.35 -1.60
C THR A 121 10.76 15.27 -3.02
N GLU A 122 10.94 14.07 -3.57
CA GLU A 122 11.41 13.86 -4.94
C GLU A 122 10.36 14.30 -5.97
N LYS A 123 9.08 13.96 -5.75
CA LYS A 123 7.98 14.45 -6.58
C LYS A 123 7.86 15.98 -6.54
N GLU A 124 7.98 16.58 -5.36
CA GLU A 124 7.93 18.03 -5.20
C GLU A 124 9.13 18.73 -5.86
N ALA A 125 10.33 18.16 -5.74
CA ALA A 125 11.53 18.67 -6.41
C ALA A 125 11.41 18.56 -7.94
N ARG A 126 10.88 17.44 -8.46
CA ARG A 126 10.60 17.25 -9.89
C ARG A 126 9.55 18.23 -10.41
N ARG A 127 8.52 18.55 -9.61
CA ARG A 127 7.50 19.54 -9.98
C ARG A 127 8.09 20.95 -10.00
N LYS A 128 8.87 21.32 -8.99
CA LYS A 128 9.57 22.62 -8.92
C LYS A 128 10.59 22.79 -10.05
N SER A 129 11.33 21.75 -10.43
CA SER A 129 12.28 21.83 -11.54
C SER A 129 11.58 21.96 -12.89
N LYS A 130 10.48 21.24 -13.13
CA LYS A 130 9.62 21.42 -14.31
C LYS A 130 9.04 22.83 -14.40
N GLU A 131 8.54 23.37 -13.29
CA GLU A 131 7.98 24.73 -13.24
C GLU A 131 9.05 25.81 -13.47
N ALA A 132 10.23 25.66 -12.86
CA ALA A 132 11.36 26.56 -13.08
C ALA A 132 11.85 26.53 -14.54
N ALA A 133 11.88 25.34 -15.16
CA ALA A 133 12.23 25.19 -16.57
C ALA A 133 11.21 25.89 -17.50
N ARG A 134 9.90 25.80 -17.20
CA ARG A 134 8.85 26.51 -17.95
C ARG A 134 9.01 28.03 -17.84
N MET A 135 9.20 28.55 -16.62
CA MET A 135 9.39 29.99 -16.38
C MET A 135 10.67 30.52 -17.03
N ALA A 136 11.75 29.75 -17.05
CA ALA A 136 12.99 30.13 -17.73
C ALA A 136 12.81 30.18 -19.26
N LYS A 137 12.13 29.18 -19.84
CA LYS A 137 11.81 29.14 -21.27
C LYS A 137 10.93 30.33 -21.69
N GLU A 138 9.95 30.71 -20.87
CA GLU A 138 9.10 31.86 -21.11
C GLU A 138 9.86 33.19 -21.05
N LYS A 139 10.75 33.38 -20.07
CA LYS A 139 11.59 34.59 -19.97
C LYS A 139 12.51 34.76 -21.19
N ILE A 140 13.18 33.68 -21.61
CA ILE A 140 14.04 33.70 -22.81
C ILE A 140 13.21 34.08 -24.05
N LYS A 141 12.00 33.52 -24.19
CA LYS A 141 11.09 33.86 -25.30
C LYS A 141 10.64 35.32 -25.27
N GLN A 142 10.37 35.88 -24.08
CA GLN A 142 9.98 37.28 -23.91
C GLN A 142 11.13 38.26 -24.23
N GLU A 143 12.35 37.97 -23.76
CA GLU A 143 13.54 38.78 -24.07
C GLU A 143 13.86 38.78 -25.55
N GLN A 144 13.77 37.61 -26.22
CA GLN A 144 13.94 37.51 -27.67
C GLN A 144 12.88 38.31 -28.44
N ARG A 145 11.62 38.26 -28.01
CA ARG A 145 10.53 39.07 -28.59
C ARG A 145 10.78 40.57 -28.39
N ALA A 146 11.23 40.98 -27.21
CA ALA A 146 11.54 42.37 -26.89
C ALA A 146 12.73 42.89 -27.71
N ALA A 147 13.80 42.10 -27.84
CA ALA A 147 14.97 42.43 -28.66
C ALA A 147 14.59 42.55 -30.15
N LYS A 148 13.78 41.62 -30.68
CA LYS A 148 13.28 41.69 -32.07
C LYS A 148 12.43 42.96 -32.29
N ARG A 149 11.57 43.32 -31.33
CA ARG A 149 10.76 44.55 -31.38
C ARG A 149 11.63 45.82 -31.30
N ALA A 150 12.65 45.84 -30.46
CA ALA A 150 13.59 46.96 -30.37
C ALA A 150 14.41 47.13 -31.65
N ALA A 151 14.89 46.03 -32.23
CA ALA A 151 15.60 46.03 -33.52
C ALA A 151 14.69 46.53 -34.66
N LYS A 152 13.44 46.06 -34.75
CA LYS A 152 12.44 46.54 -35.73
C LYS A 152 12.19 48.04 -35.56
N ARG A 153 12.11 48.55 -34.32
CA ARG A 153 11.94 49.98 -34.02
C ARG A 153 13.17 50.83 -34.38
N ALA A 154 14.38 50.33 -34.14
CA ALA A 154 15.62 51.00 -34.50
C ALA A 154 15.81 51.06 -36.03
N ALA A 155 15.54 49.97 -36.74
CA ALA A 155 15.56 49.93 -38.21
C ALA A 155 14.53 50.90 -38.82
N LYS A 156 13.31 50.97 -38.26
CA LYS A 156 12.28 51.93 -38.70
C LYS A 156 12.71 53.39 -38.47
N ARG A 157 13.50 53.67 -37.42
CA ARG A 157 14.08 55.01 -37.16
C ARG A 157 15.23 55.36 -38.12
N ALA A 158 16.10 54.42 -38.45
CA ALA A 158 17.20 54.64 -39.39
C ALA A 158 16.71 54.83 -40.84
N ALA A 159 15.57 54.23 -41.20
CA ALA A 159 14.96 54.36 -42.53
C ALA A 159 14.22 55.69 -42.79
N GLY A 160 14.31 56.68 -41.89
CA GLY A 160 13.94 58.07 -42.18
C GLY A 160 12.45 58.35 -42.47
N LYS A 161 11.52 57.49 -42.06
CA LYS A 161 10.07 57.77 -42.16
C LYS A 161 9.61 58.61 -40.97
N GLN A 162 9.57 59.93 -41.14
CA GLN A 162 8.88 60.85 -40.23
C GLN A 162 7.40 60.94 -40.63
N ASN A 163 6.55 60.48 -39.70
CA ASN A 163 5.11 60.73 -39.52
C ASN A 163 4.12 60.37 -40.64
N ALA A 164 3.30 59.35 -40.37
CA ALA A 164 1.84 59.46 -40.37
C ALA A 164 1.25 58.31 -39.54
N ASP A 165 0.49 58.69 -38.51
CA ASP A 165 -0.72 58.07 -37.96
C ASP A 165 -0.72 56.58 -37.54
N ASP A 166 -0.67 56.40 -36.22
CA ASP A 166 -1.58 55.68 -35.30
C ASP A 166 -2.75 54.81 -35.81
N ASP A 167 -2.72 54.18 -36.98
CA ASP A 167 -3.81 53.26 -37.37
C ASP A 167 -3.34 52.01 -38.13
N ASP A 168 -2.48 51.23 -37.46
CA ASP A 168 -2.50 49.78 -37.63
C ASP A 168 -2.12 49.14 -36.28
N GLU A 169 -3.09 49.19 -35.36
CA GLU A 169 -3.31 48.14 -34.36
C GLU A 169 -3.77 46.82 -35.02
N GLN A 170 -3.42 46.55 -36.28
CA GLN A 170 -3.33 45.18 -36.72
C GLN A 170 -2.09 44.60 -36.05
N GLU A 171 -2.36 43.99 -34.90
CA GLU A 171 -1.72 42.75 -34.54
C GLU A 171 -1.50 41.94 -35.84
N GLU A 172 -0.29 42.02 -36.43
CA GLU A 172 0.26 40.89 -37.15
C GLU A 172 0.49 39.82 -36.09
N VAL A 173 -0.61 39.21 -35.68
CA VAL A 173 -0.71 37.80 -35.38
C VAL A 173 -0.35 37.10 -36.70
N GLU A 174 0.94 37.14 -37.08
CA GLU A 174 1.50 36.07 -37.88
C GLU A 174 1.68 34.90 -36.93
N THR A 175 0.53 34.27 -36.69
CA THR A 175 0.34 32.83 -36.52
C THR A 175 1.00 32.09 -37.68
N GLU A 176 2.33 32.09 -37.74
CA GLU A 176 3.08 31.03 -38.41
C GLU A 176 3.31 29.95 -37.36
N SER A 177 2.19 29.29 -37.05
CA SER A 177 2.11 28.05 -36.31
C SER A 177 2.59 26.91 -37.21
N GLU A 178 3.84 26.92 -37.67
CA GLU A 178 4.34 25.85 -38.53
C GLU A 178 5.70 25.38 -38.02
N GLY A 179 5.61 24.46 -37.06
CA GLY A 179 6.73 23.82 -36.38
C GLY A 179 6.25 22.92 -35.26
N SER A 180 5.15 22.19 -35.51
CA SER A 180 4.75 21.03 -34.73
C SER A 180 5.92 20.04 -34.70
N GLY A 181 6.32 19.64 -33.50
CA GLY A 181 7.39 18.66 -33.35
C GLY A 181 8.11 18.80 -32.02
N SER A 182 7.38 18.63 -30.92
CA SER A 182 7.73 17.78 -29.77
C SER A 182 6.91 18.27 -28.59
N ASP A 183 5.65 17.85 -28.49
CA ASP A 183 5.04 17.65 -27.20
C ASP A 183 5.68 16.38 -26.60
N PRO A 184 6.48 16.45 -25.52
CA PRO A 184 6.80 15.27 -24.75
C PRO A 184 5.79 15.08 -23.60
N ASP A 185 4.62 15.71 -23.67
CA ASP A 185 3.63 15.74 -22.59
C ASP A 185 2.33 15.00 -22.99
N SER A 186 2.48 13.89 -23.70
CA SER A 186 1.47 12.82 -23.79
C SER A 186 1.89 11.62 -22.91
N ASP A 187 2.45 11.89 -21.74
CA ASP A 187 2.38 10.88 -20.68
C ASP A 187 0.98 11.01 -20.10
N SER A 188 0.11 10.14 -20.60
CA SER A 188 -1.12 9.71 -19.96
C SER A 188 -0.86 9.58 -18.47
N ASP A 189 -1.23 10.63 -17.72
CA ASP A 189 -1.51 10.57 -16.30
C ASP A 189 -2.67 9.57 -16.18
N SER A 190 -2.31 8.29 -16.19
CA SER A 190 -3.18 7.23 -15.75
C SER A 190 -3.35 7.52 -14.27
N ASP A 191 -4.45 8.21 -13.97
CA ASP A 191 -5.04 8.37 -12.66
C ASP A 191 -4.97 7.03 -11.92
N ASP A 192 -3.90 6.81 -11.15
CA ASP A 192 -4.01 6.12 -9.88
C ASP A 192 -4.28 7.20 -8.83
N SER A 193 -5.43 7.86 -9.03
CA SER A 193 -6.10 8.69 -8.05
C SER A 193 -6.58 7.78 -6.94
N ASP A 194 -5.66 7.37 -6.08
CA ASP A 194 -5.95 6.79 -4.77
C ASP A 194 -5.07 7.43 -3.69
N ASP A 195 -4.61 8.67 -3.92
CA ASP A 195 -4.13 9.55 -2.85
C ASP A 195 -5.36 10.14 -2.14
N HIS A 196 -6.20 9.25 -1.60
CA HIS A 196 -7.03 9.61 -0.48
C HIS A 196 -6.09 10.11 0.60
N VAL A 197 -6.12 11.41 0.83
CA VAL A 197 -5.61 12.04 2.04
C VAL A 197 -6.39 11.40 3.19
N GLU A 198 -5.91 10.25 3.68
CA GLU A 198 -6.47 9.60 4.84
C GLU A 198 -6.16 10.50 6.04
N HIS A 199 -7.11 11.36 6.35
CA HIS A 199 -7.33 11.97 7.64
C HIS A 199 -6.94 10.99 8.74
N ASP A 200 -5.86 11.28 9.47
CA ASP A 200 -5.61 11.02 10.89
C ASP A 200 -6.32 9.81 11.56
N LYS A 201 -6.48 8.72 10.81
CA LYS A 201 -7.14 7.49 11.24
C LYS A 201 -6.03 6.58 11.74
N GLY A 202 -6.20 6.16 12.99
CA GLY A 202 -5.21 5.45 13.77
C GLY A 202 -4.44 4.45 12.93
N TYR A 203 -3.12 4.67 12.92
CA TYR A 203 -2.03 3.78 12.50
C TYR A 203 -2.52 2.38 12.18
N GLY A 204 -2.20 1.84 11.00
CA GLY A 204 -2.49 0.44 10.60
C GLY A 204 -1.80 -0.64 11.44
N LEU A 205 -2.10 -0.56 12.71
CA LEU A 205 -2.06 -1.54 13.75
C LEU A 205 -3.06 -2.63 13.38
N ASN A 206 -2.83 -3.79 13.95
CA ASN A 206 -3.71 -4.92 13.80
C ASN A 206 -5.13 -4.57 14.32
N LYS A 207 -6.11 -4.43 13.41
CA LYS A 207 -7.53 -4.20 13.76
C LYS A 207 -8.32 -5.50 13.97
N PHE A 208 -7.67 -6.68 13.91
CA PHE A 208 -8.36 -7.94 14.21
C PHE A 208 -8.90 -7.99 15.63
N GLY A 209 -8.29 -7.31 16.60
CA GLY A 209 -8.82 -7.25 17.97
C GLY A 209 -10.23 -6.67 18.05
N SER A 210 -10.44 -5.47 17.49
CA SER A 210 -11.77 -4.84 17.45
C SER A 210 -12.70 -5.57 16.49
N ALA A 211 -12.21 -6.01 15.33
CA ALA A 211 -13.03 -6.74 14.37
C ALA A 211 -13.56 -8.06 14.94
N PHE A 212 -12.76 -8.79 15.72
CA PHE A 212 -13.21 -10.01 16.39
C PHE A 212 -14.27 -9.70 17.45
N GLN A 213 -14.10 -8.64 18.25
CA GLN A 213 -15.12 -8.23 19.22
C GLN A 213 -16.44 -7.84 18.54
N GLU A 214 -16.38 -7.08 17.45
CA GLU A 214 -17.56 -6.73 16.65
C GLU A 214 -18.26 -7.98 16.10
N VAL A 215 -17.51 -8.89 15.47
CA VAL A 215 -18.06 -10.13 14.93
C VAL A 215 -18.68 -10.97 16.05
N VAL A 216 -18.09 -11.05 17.24
CA VAL A 216 -18.67 -11.77 18.38
C VAL A 216 -19.91 -11.09 18.94
N SER A 217 -20.03 -9.77 18.82
CA SER A 217 -21.24 -9.05 19.22
C SER A 217 -22.39 -9.18 18.20
N GLU A 218 -22.06 -9.29 16.91
CA GLU A 218 -23.03 -9.41 15.82
C GLU A 218 -23.46 -10.86 15.59
N THR A 219 -22.50 -11.78 15.67
CA THR A 219 -22.74 -13.21 15.53
C THR A 219 -22.89 -13.80 16.92
N ASN A 220 -23.95 -14.58 17.14
CA ASN A 220 -24.10 -15.37 18.37
C ASN A 220 -23.14 -16.58 18.40
N ALA A 221 -21.96 -16.44 17.77
CA ALA A 221 -20.92 -17.45 17.70
C ALA A 221 -20.30 -17.63 19.09
N ARG A 222 -20.06 -18.88 19.48
CA ARG A 222 -19.51 -19.18 20.79
C ARG A 222 -18.00 -18.98 20.76
N VAL A 223 -17.58 -17.78 21.12
CA VAL A 223 -16.18 -17.35 21.08
C VAL A 223 -15.65 -17.04 22.48
N ARG A 224 -14.41 -17.44 22.76
CA ARG A 224 -13.71 -17.14 24.02
C ARG A 224 -12.46 -16.31 23.75
N ILE A 225 -12.35 -15.18 24.43
CA ILE A 225 -11.18 -14.30 24.41
C ILE A 225 -10.41 -14.54 25.72
N ASP A 226 -9.52 -15.54 25.73
CA ASP A 226 -8.76 -15.98 26.92
C ASP A 226 -7.25 -15.68 26.80
N SER A 227 -6.90 -14.72 25.93
CA SER A 227 -5.51 -14.27 25.72
C SER A 227 -5.40 -12.78 26.00
N PHE A 228 -4.26 -12.34 26.51
CA PHE A 228 -3.94 -10.91 26.66
C PHE A 228 -3.97 -10.14 25.33
N GLU A 229 -3.75 -10.87 24.23
CA GLU A 229 -3.85 -10.37 22.87
C GLU A 229 -5.28 -10.53 22.35
N HIS A 230 -5.95 -9.40 22.08
CA HIS A 230 -7.32 -9.38 21.53
C HIS A 230 -7.41 -9.96 20.11
N CYS A 231 -6.28 -10.09 19.41
CA CYS A 231 -6.20 -10.71 18.09
C CYS A 231 -6.15 -12.25 18.12
N VAL A 232 -6.41 -12.86 19.28
CA VAL A 232 -6.47 -14.31 19.47
C VAL A 232 -7.80 -14.70 20.11
N VAL A 233 -8.54 -15.58 19.44
CA VAL A 233 -9.86 -16.04 19.89
C VAL A 233 -10.03 -17.53 19.70
N GLU A 234 -10.80 -18.18 20.58
CA GLU A 234 -11.24 -19.56 20.40
C GLU A 234 -12.66 -19.58 19.88
N VAL A 235 -12.89 -20.22 18.73
CA VAL A 235 -14.20 -20.33 18.07
C VAL A 235 -14.61 -21.80 18.03
N ARG A 236 -15.87 -22.14 18.29
CA ARG A 236 -16.34 -23.53 18.15
C ARG A 236 -16.23 -24.04 16.71
N LYS A 237 -16.03 -25.35 16.55
CA LYS A 237 -15.83 -25.99 15.23
C LYS A 237 -17.00 -25.73 14.28
N GLU A 238 -18.22 -25.77 14.82
CA GLU A 238 -19.49 -25.53 14.13
C GLU A 238 -19.68 -24.05 13.72
N ASP A 239 -19.18 -23.11 14.53
CA ASP A 239 -19.40 -21.67 14.34
C ASP A 239 -18.32 -21.01 13.47
N LEU A 240 -17.20 -21.70 13.19
CA LEU A 240 -16.06 -21.13 12.46
C LEU A 240 -16.46 -20.58 11.07
N GLY A 241 -17.33 -21.28 10.36
CA GLY A 241 -17.76 -20.87 9.01
C GLY A 241 -18.42 -19.50 9.02
N GLY A 242 -19.45 -19.34 9.85
CA GLY A 242 -20.17 -18.07 10.00
C GLY A 242 -19.28 -16.96 10.56
N PHE A 243 -18.41 -17.29 11.53
CA PHE A 243 -17.44 -16.33 12.07
C PHE A 243 -16.54 -15.73 10.97
N LEU A 244 -15.99 -16.57 10.09
CA LEU A 244 -15.09 -16.13 9.02
C LEU A 244 -15.83 -15.35 7.93
N GLU A 245 -17.07 -15.73 7.62
CA GLU A 245 -17.91 -15.03 6.67
C GLU A 245 -18.20 -13.60 7.16
N SER A 246 -18.68 -13.45 8.39
CA SER A 246 -18.91 -12.14 9.01
C SER A 246 -17.62 -11.32 9.07
N LEU A 247 -16.51 -11.94 9.48
CA LEU A 247 -15.21 -11.27 9.53
C LEU A 247 -14.74 -10.75 8.16
N SER A 248 -15.05 -11.46 7.07
CA SER A 248 -14.66 -11.05 5.71
C SER A 248 -15.32 -9.76 5.22
N THR A 249 -16.43 -9.36 5.86
CA THR A 249 -17.13 -8.10 5.57
C THR A 249 -16.57 -6.92 6.37
N LYS A 250 -15.82 -7.18 7.45
CA LYS A 250 -15.26 -6.17 8.34
C LYS A 250 -13.95 -5.57 7.82
N ALA A 251 -13.69 -4.32 8.23
CA ALA A 251 -12.40 -3.67 8.02
C ALA A 251 -11.38 -4.19 9.05
N VAL A 252 -10.46 -5.04 8.60
CA VAL A 252 -9.41 -5.64 9.44
C VAL A 252 -8.05 -4.93 9.29
N VAL A 253 -7.98 -3.92 8.43
CA VAL A 253 -6.83 -3.04 8.21
C VAL A 253 -7.23 -1.62 8.58
N GLY A 254 -6.28 -0.91 9.17
CA GLY A 254 -6.51 0.38 9.77
C GLY A 254 -5.78 1.55 9.19
#